data_AF-A0A670IT68-F1
#
_entry.id   AF-A0A670IT68-F1
#
_cell.length_a   1.000
_cell.length_b   1.000
_cell.length_c   1.000
_cell.angle_alpha   90.00
_cell.angle_beta   90.00
_cell.angle_gamma   90.00
#
_symmetry.space_group_name_H-M   'P 1'
#
loop_
_entity.id
_entity.type
_entity.pdbx_description
1 polymer ?
#
loop_
_entity_poly.entity_id
_entity_poly.type
_entity_poly.pdbx_seq_one_letter_code
_entity_poly.pdbx_strand_id
1 'polypeptide(L)'
;MSQFPVKKKKKKQRLRLPGSPAPLAHPVRFPKVVLCLVEKRMGATRKAFLTTLARQRGFCVEDANSDRVTHVVSEGNSGDEVVEWLLKNGSRGIDVLGGCPALLNTSWFTESMSAGRPAEIEPRHRLQVRKEPSYLAGCGGGVRSIEEYKWYLGKSQLGEQPPPHQTCL
;
A
#
# COMPACT_ATOMS: atom_id res chain seq x y z
N MET A 1 -44.93 0.87 55.93
CA MET A 1 -43.95 1.59 55.08
C MET A 1 -42.56 1.18 55.52
N SER A 2 -41.92 0.26 54.79
CA SER A 2 -40.62 -0.29 55.21
C SER A 2 -39.64 -0.17 54.05
N GLN A 3 -38.72 0.78 54.17
CA GLN A 3 -37.63 1.03 53.23
C GLN A 3 -36.54 -0.03 53.43
N PHE A 4 -36.12 -0.69 52.35
CA PHE A 4 -34.94 -1.54 52.34
C PHE A 4 -33.67 -0.69 52.23
N PRO A 5 -32.64 -0.91 53.07
CA PRO A 5 -31.40 -0.15 52.99
C PRO A 5 -30.57 -0.59 51.78
N VAL A 6 -30.32 0.34 50.86
CA VAL A 6 -29.47 0.13 49.68
C VAL A 6 -28.00 0.08 50.11
N LYS A 7 -27.40 -1.13 50.09
CA LYS A 7 -25.97 -1.34 50.34
C LYS A 7 -25.13 -0.67 49.24
N LYS A 8 -24.42 0.41 49.59
CA LYS A 8 -23.40 1.05 48.73
C LYS A 8 -22.24 0.06 48.49
N LYS A 9 -22.10 -0.43 47.26
CA LYS A 9 -20.93 -1.21 46.82
C LYS A 9 -19.71 -0.29 46.75
N LYS A 10 -18.72 -0.54 47.61
CA LYS A 10 -17.42 0.15 47.61
C LYS A 10 -16.68 -0.15 46.29
N LYS A 11 -16.41 0.89 45.51
CA LYS A 11 -15.58 0.86 44.29
C LYS A 11 -14.15 0.53 44.69
N LYS A 12 -13.70 -0.71 44.47
CA LYS A 12 -12.27 -1.08 44.57
C LYS A 12 -11.50 -0.25 43.55
N GLN A 13 -10.84 0.81 44.00
CA GLN A 13 -9.79 1.49 43.26
C GLN A 13 -8.69 0.46 42.99
N ARG A 14 -8.65 -0.08 41.77
CA ARG A 14 -7.48 -0.77 41.27
C ARG A 14 -6.36 0.27 41.24
N LEU A 15 -5.39 0.11 42.13
CA LEU A 15 -4.06 0.69 42.01
C LEU A 15 -3.59 0.42 40.58
N ARG A 16 -3.58 1.47 39.74
CA ARG A 16 -3.03 1.40 38.39
C ARG A 16 -1.52 1.49 38.53
N LEU A 17 -0.87 0.34 38.44
CA LEU A 17 0.55 0.27 38.09
C LEU A 17 0.73 0.97 36.73
N PRO A 18 1.67 1.92 36.57
CA PRO A 18 2.01 2.49 35.28
C PRO A 18 2.91 1.49 34.55
N GLY A 19 2.27 0.50 33.95
CA GLY A 19 2.91 -0.47 33.07
C GLY A 19 2.02 -0.62 31.86
N SER A 20 1.96 0.43 31.03
CA SER A 20 1.49 0.26 29.66
C SER A 20 2.31 -0.87 29.05
N PRO A 21 1.73 -2.00 28.62
CA PRO A 21 2.42 -2.81 27.65
C PRO A 21 2.42 -1.94 26.41
N ALA A 22 3.52 -1.20 26.21
CA ALA A 22 3.88 -0.74 24.88
C ALA A 22 3.64 -1.94 23.95
N PRO A 23 2.97 -1.76 22.80
CA PRO A 23 2.85 -2.85 21.83
C PRO A 23 4.25 -3.43 21.71
N LEU A 24 4.42 -4.73 21.99
CA LEU A 24 5.72 -5.40 21.92
C LEU A 24 6.37 -4.94 20.62
N ALA A 25 7.27 -3.96 20.73
CA ALA A 25 7.75 -3.23 19.58
C ALA A 25 8.79 -4.16 19.03
N HIS A 26 8.35 -5.05 18.15
CA HIS A 26 9.22 -6.04 17.55
C HIS A 26 10.34 -5.24 16.87
N PRO A 27 11.61 -5.47 17.26
CA PRO A 27 12.71 -4.70 16.71
C PRO A 27 12.70 -4.88 15.19
N VAL A 28 12.70 -3.76 14.47
CA VAL A 28 12.73 -3.77 13.00
C VAL A 28 14.12 -4.22 12.58
N ARG A 29 14.21 -5.45 12.05
CA ARG A 29 15.46 -6.08 11.61
C ARG A 29 15.82 -5.69 10.17
N PHE A 30 14.82 -5.33 9.38
CA PHE A 30 14.96 -5.04 7.96
C PHE A 30 14.40 -3.65 7.60
N PRO A 31 15.02 -2.54 8.08
CA PRO A 31 14.48 -1.19 7.89
C PRO A 31 14.43 -0.74 6.43
N LYS A 32 15.22 -1.36 5.56
CA LYS A 32 15.21 -1.13 4.10
C LYS A 32 14.03 -1.80 3.39
N VAL A 33 13.35 -2.75 4.04
CA VAL A 33 12.22 -3.51 3.49
C VAL A 33 10.97 -3.15 4.27
N VAL A 34 10.12 -2.35 3.64
CA VAL A 34 8.88 -1.83 4.23
C VAL A 34 7.73 -2.40 3.41
N LEU A 35 6.91 -3.21 4.07
CA LEU A 35 5.81 -3.93 3.46
C LEU A 35 4.53 -3.10 3.52
N CYS A 36 3.76 -3.14 2.44
CA CYS A 36 2.35 -2.80 2.42
C CYS A 36 1.54 -4.03 2.01
N LEU A 37 0.48 -4.35 2.75
CA LEU A 37 -0.41 -5.48 2.46
C LEU A 37 -1.73 -4.99 1.85
N VAL A 38 -2.02 -5.44 0.62
CA VAL A 38 -3.24 -5.06 -0.10
C VAL A 38 -4.44 -5.82 0.44
N GLU A 39 -5.41 -5.10 1.02
CA GLU A 39 -6.58 -5.70 1.65
C GLU A 39 -7.61 -6.25 0.65
N LYS A 40 -7.70 -5.66 -0.56
CA LYS A 40 -8.76 -5.86 -1.57
C LYS A 40 -9.36 -7.27 -1.61
N ARG A 41 -8.56 -8.29 -1.95
CA ARG A 41 -8.96 -9.71 -1.97
C ARG A 41 -8.45 -10.51 -0.77
N MET A 42 -7.50 -9.95 -0.01
CA MET A 42 -6.91 -10.59 1.16
C MET A 42 -7.88 -10.63 2.35
N GLY A 43 -8.68 -9.58 2.54
CA GLY A 43 -9.57 -9.39 3.68
C GLY A 43 -8.86 -8.89 4.94
N ALA A 44 -9.59 -8.12 5.77
CA ALA A 44 -9.04 -7.45 6.96
C ALA A 44 -8.42 -8.41 7.98
N THR A 45 -9.09 -9.53 8.29
CA THR A 45 -8.61 -10.53 9.26
C THR A 45 -7.27 -11.14 8.84
N ARG A 46 -7.17 -11.55 7.57
CA ARG A 46 -5.95 -12.14 7.02
C ARG A 46 -4.82 -11.11 6.96
N LYS A 47 -5.11 -9.89 6.50
CA LYS A 47 -4.15 -8.77 6.52
C LYS A 47 -3.62 -8.50 7.92
N ALA A 48 -4.47 -8.48 8.94
CA ALA A 48 -4.06 -8.27 10.33
C ALA A 48 -3.16 -9.41 10.84
N PHE A 49 -3.50 -10.66 10.52
CA PHE A 49 -2.67 -11.82 10.83
C PHE A 49 -1.30 -11.73 10.16
N LEU A 50 -1.25 -11.46 8.85
CA LEU A 50 0.01 -11.34 8.10
C LEU A 50 0.85 -10.15 8.58
N THR A 51 0.22 -9.03 8.93
CA THR A 51 0.89 -7.88 9.54
C THR A 51 1.57 -8.27 10.85
N THR A 52 0.86 -8.99 11.71
CA THR A 52 1.39 -9.48 12.99
C THR A 52 2.55 -10.45 12.77
N LEU A 53 2.40 -11.40 11.85
CA LEU A 53 3.44 -12.35 11.47
C LEU A 53 4.70 -11.65 10.94
N ALA A 54 4.55 -10.69 10.04
CA ALA A 54 5.66 -9.92 9.48
C ALA A 54 6.44 -9.14 10.55
N ARG A 55 5.71 -8.46 11.45
CA ARG A 55 6.31 -7.73 12.58
C ARG A 55 7.05 -8.69 13.52
N GLN A 56 6.48 -9.85 13.84
CA GLN A 56 7.15 -10.89 14.63
C GLN A 56 8.47 -11.37 14.00
N ARG A 57 8.56 -11.37 12.67
CA ARG A 57 9.79 -11.73 11.93
C ARG A 57 10.76 -10.56 11.75
N GLY A 58 10.41 -9.36 12.22
CA GLY A 58 11.26 -8.17 12.19
C GLY A 58 11.10 -7.31 10.94
N PHE A 59 10.05 -7.50 10.16
CA PHE A 59 9.72 -6.64 9.02
C PHE A 59 8.96 -5.39 9.47
N CYS A 60 9.18 -4.29 8.76
CA CYS A 60 8.37 -3.09 8.90
C CYS A 60 7.12 -3.22 8.03
N VAL A 61 5.95 -2.85 8.57
CA VAL A 61 4.68 -2.86 7.84
C VAL A 61 4.01 -1.52 8.02
N GLU A 62 3.74 -0.85 6.90
CA GLU A 62 3.16 0.49 6.81
C GLU A 62 1.97 0.52 5.84
N ASP A 63 1.22 1.61 5.87
CA ASP A 63 0.07 1.85 4.99
C ASP A 63 0.50 2.28 3.58
N ALA A 64 -0.40 2.11 2.61
CA ALA A 64 -0.13 2.34 1.19
C ALA A 64 0.24 3.79 0.81
N ASN A 65 -0.12 4.74 1.68
CA ASN A 65 0.17 6.17 1.49
C ASN A 65 1.57 6.57 1.99
N SER A 66 2.31 5.66 2.65
CA SER A 66 3.67 5.93 3.10
C SER A 66 4.64 5.89 1.92
N ASP A 67 5.51 6.89 1.85
CA ASP A 67 6.61 7.02 0.89
C ASP A 67 7.75 6.03 1.15
N ARG A 68 7.77 5.42 2.34
CA ARG A 68 8.79 4.44 2.73
C ARG A 68 8.51 3.05 2.20
N VAL A 69 7.31 2.79 1.69
CA VAL A 69 6.89 1.47 1.18
C VAL A 69 7.78 1.07 0.01
N THR A 70 8.44 -0.07 0.14
CA THR A 70 9.31 -0.62 -0.91
C THR A 70 8.73 -1.89 -1.52
N HIS A 71 7.85 -2.60 -0.82
CA HIS A 71 7.27 -3.87 -1.24
C HIS A 71 5.77 -3.86 -0.98
N VAL A 72 4.98 -4.04 -2.03
CA VAL A 72 3.52 -4.17 -1.95
C VAL A 72 3.16 -5.63 -2.20
N VAL A 73 2.61 -6.30 -1.20
CA VAL A 73 2.21 -7.71 -1.28
C VAL A 73 0.71 -7.80 -1.44
N SER A 74 0.29 -8.60 -2.41
CA SER A 74 -1.10 -8.78 -2.76
C SER A 74 -1.45 -10.26 -2.92
N GLU A 75 -2.68 -10.62 -2.55
CA GLU A 75 -3.22 -11.97 -2.71
C GLU A 75 -4.27 -12.00 -3.80
N GLY A 76 -4.04 -12.79 -4.86
CA GLY A 76 -5.02 -13.06 -5.90
C GLY A 76 -5.44 -11.84 -6.74
N ASN A 77 -4.65 -10.75 -6.73
CA ASN A 77 -4.86 -9.58 -7.60
C ASN A 77 -3.80 -9.57 -8.70
N SER A 78 -4.18 -9.04 -9.86
CA SER A 78 -3.24 -8.71 -10.93
C SER A 78 -2.38 -7.48 -10.57
N GLY A 79 -1.28 -7.26 -11.28
CA GLY A 79 -0.44 -6.07 -11.07
C GLY A 79 -1.21 -4.78 -11.34
N ASP A 80 -2.03 -4.75 -12.40
CA ASP A 80 -2.83 -3.57 -12.78
C ASP A 80 -3.83 -3.18 -11.69
N GLU A 81 -4.51 -4.17 -11.11
CA GLU A 81 -5.44 -3.95 -10.00
C GLU A 81 -4.75 -3.40 -8.75
N VAL A 82 -3.50 -3.82 -8.50
CA VAL A 82 -2.71 -3.32 -7.38
C VAL A 82 -2.25 -1.89 -7.63
N VAL A 83 -1.83 -1.57 -8.87
CA VAL A 83 -1.50 -0.20 -9.27
C VAL A 83 -2.71 0.72 -9.09
N GLU A 84 -3.88 0.35 -9.61
CA GLU A 84 -5.13 1.11 -9.45
C GLU A 84 -5.47 1.30 -7.96
N TRP A 85 -5.34 0.23 -7.17
CA TRP A 85 -5.58 0.30 -5.73
C TRP A 85 -4.61 1.26 -5.03
N LEU A 86 -3.32 1.25 -5.39
CA LEU A 86 -2.32 2.16 -4.82
C LEU A 86 -2.64 3.63 -5.16
N LEU A 87 -2.99 3.92 -6.41
CA LEU A 87 -3.40 5.26 -6.85
C LEU A 87 -4.63 5.75 -6.06
N LYS A 88 -5.64 4.88 -5.87
CA LYS A 88 -6.85 5.20 -5.11
C LYS A 88 -6.59 5.46 -3.62
N ASN A 89 -5.60 4.78 -3.03
CA ASN A 89 -5.26 4.91 -1.62
C ASN A 89 -4.20 6.00 -1.34
N GLY A 90 -3.95 6.87 -2.32
CA GLY A 90 -3.08 8.04 -2.14
C GLY A 90 -1.59 7.71 -2.18
N SER A 91 -1.20 6.55 -2.72
CA SER A 91 0.21 6.24 -2.96
C SER A 91 0.73 7.11 -4.09
N ARG A 92 1.60 8.07 -3.75
CA ARG A 92 2.19 9.04 -4.70
C ARG A 92 3.47 8.52 -5.38
N GLY A 93 3.94 7.34 -4.98
CA GLY A 93 5.26 6.81 -5.35
C GLY A 93 5.31 5.91 -6.58
N ILE A 94 4.19 5.72 -7.31
CA ILE A 94 4.23 5.06 -8.62
C ILE A 94 4.70 6.10 -9.65
N ASP A 95 5.98 6.45 -9.59
CA ASP A 95 6.61 7.32 -10.57
C ASP A 95 7.47 6.51 -11.54
N VAL A 96 7.31 6.79 -12.84
CA VAL A 96 7.88 6.03 -13.98
C VAL A 96 9.42 6.11 -14.01
N LEU A 97 10.02 6.93 -13.14
CA LEU A 97 11.45 7.22 -13.06
C LEU A 97 12.18 6.50 -11.90
N GLY A 98 11.71 5.31 -11.50
CA GLY A 98 12.54 4.34 -10.76
C GLY A 98 12.35 4.26 -9.24
N GLY A 99 11.31 4.91 -8.70
CA GLY A 99 10.94 4.85 -7.28
C GLY A 99 9.81 3.87 -6.93
N CYS A 100 9.28 3.13 -7.90
CA CYS A 100 8.10 2.29 -7.70
C CYS A 100 8.35 1.14 -6.70
N PRO A 101 7.43 0.89 -5.75
CA PRO A 101 7.53 -0.28 -4.90
C PRO A 101 7.40 -1.57 -5.72
N ALA A 102 8.08 -2.62 -5.28
CA ALA A 102 7.98 -3.93 -5.89
C ALA A 102 6.57 -4.52 -5.66
N LEU A 103 5.84 -4.82 -6.72
CA LEU A 103 4.53 -5.46 -6.66
C LEU A 103 4.67 -6.98 -6.65
N LEU A 104 4.28 -7.61 -5.55
CA LEU A 104 4.59 -9.01 -5.25
C LEU A 104 3.34 -9.82 -4.88
N ASN A 105 3.37 -11.11 -5.24
CA ASN A 105 2.41 -12.10 -4.79
C ASN A 105 2.75 -12.58 -3.36
N THR A 106 1.79 -13.22 -2.68
CA THR A 106 1.96 -13.82 -1.35
C THR A 106 3.02 -14.91 -1.31
N SER A 107 3.40 -15.51 -2.44
CA SER A 107 4.50 -16.49 -2.52
C SER A 107 5.80 -15.93 -1.93
N TRP A 108 6.23 -14.73 -2.35
CA TRP A 108 7.40 -14.06 -1.79
C TRP A 108 7.27 -13.80 -0.30
N PHE A 109 6.08 -13.42 0.15
CA PHE A 109 5.81 -13.18 1.57
C PHE A 109 5.99 -14.48 2.36
N THR A 110 5.40 -15.58 1.91
CA THR A 110 5.51 -16.88 2.59
C THR A 110 6.95 -17.39 2.63
N GLU A 111 7.70 -17.27 1.53
CA GLU A 111 9.13 -17.61 1.47
C GLU A 111 9.95 -16.75 2.44
N SER A 112 9.70 -15.44 2.47
CA SER A 112 10.39 -14.51 3.38
C SER A 112 10.09 -14.79 4.85
N MET A 113 8.83 -15.09 5.18
CA MET A 113 8.45 -15.45 6.54
C MET A 113 9.08 -16.78 6.96
N SER A 114 9.11 -17.77 6.06
CA SER A 114 9.73 -19.08 6.29
C SER A 114 11.24 -18.97 6.51
N ALA A 115 11.92 -18.17 5.69
CA ALA A 115 13.35 -17.90 5.79
C ALA A 115 13.74 -16.95 6.95
N GLY A 116 12.76 -16.28 7.56
CA GLY A 116 12.98 -15.29 8.62
C GLY A 116 13.73 -14.02 8.17
N ARG A 117 13.81 -13.78 6.86
CA ARG A 117 14.50 -12.66 6.21
C ARG A 117 13.86 -12.36 4.85
N PRO A 118 14.03 -11.16 4.27
CA PRO A 118 13.53 -10.87 2.93
C PRO A 118 14.10 -11.85 1.91
N ALA A 119 13.22 -12.58 1.21
CA ALA A 119 13.62 -13.46 0.12
C ALA A 119 14.05 -12.64 -1.10
N GLU A 120 14.84 -13.25 -1.98
CA GLU A 120 15.19 -12.63 -3.25
C GLU A 120 13.95 -12.52 -4.15
N ILE A 121 13.83 -11.40 -4.87
CA ILE A 121 12.69 -11.17 -5.75
C ILE A 121 12.94 -11.86 -7.08
N GLU A 122 12.33 -13.02 -7.24
CA GLU A 122 12.31 -13.77 -8.49
C GLU A 122 11.14 -13.36 -9.41
N PRO A 123 11.19 -13.69 -10.72
CA PRO A 123 10.09 -13.42 -11.65
C PRO A 123 8.74 -14.02 -11.21
N ARG A 124 8.74 -15.21 -10.59
CA ARG A 124 7.53 -15.87 -10.07
C ARG A 124 6.86 -15.10 -8.92
N HIS A 125 7.61 -14.24 -8.25
CA HIS A 125 7.13 -13.41 -7.15
C HIS A 125 6.43 -12.15 -7.63
N ARG A 126 6.78 -11.66 -8.82
CA ARG A 126 6.31 -10.38 -9.33
C ARG A 126 4.91 -10.50 -9.91
N LEU A 127 4.06 -9.54 -9.57
CA LEU A 127 2.78 -9.39 -10.24
C LEU A 127 3.01 -8.80 -11.63
N GLN A 128 2.38 -9.40 -12.64
CA GLN A 128 2.43 -8.87 -14.00
C GLN A 128 1.50 -7.66 -14.08
N VAL A 129 2.08 -6.53 -14.46
CA VAL A 129 1.38 -5.30 -14.85
C VAL A 129 1.34 -5.31 -16.37
N ARG A 130 0.15 -5.21 -16.97
CA ARG A 130 0.04 -5.01 -18.41
C ARG A 130 0.64 -3.63 -18.68
N LYS A 131 1.74 -3.61 -19.43
CA LYS A 131 2.42 -2.35 -19.82
C LYS A 131 1.56 -1.43 -20.69
N GLU A 132 0.34 -1.83 -21.02
CA GLU A 132 -0.54 -1.01 -21.81
C GLU A 132 -1.28 -0.04 -20.86
N PRO A 133 -1.07 1.28 -21.01
CA PRO A 133 -1.83 2.26 -20.27
C PRO A 133 -3.29 2.15 -20.71
N SER A 134 -4.09 1.38 -19.98
CA SER A 134 -5.52 1.20 -20.24
C SER A 134 -6.35 2.46 -19.96
N TYR A 135 -5.72 3.63 -19.88
CA TYR A 135 -6.38 4.95 -19.97
C TYR A 135 -6.60 5.41 -21.43
N LEU A 136 -6.22 4.61 -22.45
CA LEU A 136 -6.50 4.92 -23.86
C LEU A 136 -7.46 3.93 -24.55
N ALA A 137 -8.09 3.00 -23.83
CA ALA A 137 -9.14 2.14 -24.38
C ALA A 137 -10.52 2.75 -24.11
N GLY A 138 -10.75 3.97 -24.61
CA GLY A 138 -12.00 4.69 -24.38
C GLY A 138 -12.05 6.05 -25.05
N CYS A 139 -11.69 6.11 -26.33
CA CYS A 139 -12.16 7.06 -27.36
C CYS A 139 -11.18 7.01 -28.53
N GLY A 140 -11.67 6.73 -29.73
CA GLY A 140 -10.85 6.81 -30.93
C GLY A 140 -10.25 8.22 -31.07
N GLY A 141 -8.92 8.29 -31.21
CA GLY A 141 -8.24 9.53 -31.53
C GLY A 141 -6.79 9.56 -31.04
N GLY A 142 -5.87 9.08 -31.89
CA GLY A 142 -4.45 9.44 -31.90
C GLY A 142 -3.63 9.09 -30.65
N VAL A 143 -2.65 8.20 -30.80
CA VAL A 143 -1.58 8.01 -29.80
C VAL A 143 -0.84 9.34 -29.58
N ARG A 144 -1.20 10.05 -28.52
CA ARG A 144 -0.47 11.23 -28.04
C ARG A 144 0.69 10.75 -27.18
N SER A 145 1.90 11.15 -27.56
CA SER A 145 3.14 10.81 -26.85
C SER A 145 3.05 11.24 -25.38
N ILE A 146 3.71 10.51 -24.48
CA ILE A 146 3.77 10.82 -23.05
C ILE A 146 4.27 12.26 -22.79
N GLU A 147 5.07 12.83 -23.69
CA GLU A 147 5.52 14.22 -23.60
C GLU A 147 4.38 15.24 -23.80
N GLU A 148 3.39 14.91 -24.62
CA GLU A 148 2.22 15.74 -24.88
C GLU A 148 1.27 15.77 -23.66
N TYR A 149 1.20 14.67 -22.90
CA TYR A 149 0.47 14.61 -21.63
C TYR A 149 1.10 15.49 -20.54
N LYS A 150 2.43 15.60 -20.52
CA LYS A 150 3.16 16.50 -19.61
C LYS A 150 2.90 17.98 -19.93
N TRP A 151 2.72 18.32 -21.20
CA TRP A 151 2.32 19.65 -21.64
C TRP A 151 0.91 20.00 -21.10
N TYR A 152 -0.07 19.11 -21.25
CA TYR A 152 -1.44 19.37 -20.75
C TYR A 152 -1.55 19.50 -19.22
N LEU A 153 -0.83 18.66 -18.45
CA LEU A 153 -0.86 18.77 -16.98
C LEU A 153 -0.08 19.98 -16.45
N GLY A 154 0.97 20.42 -17.14
CA GLY A 154 1.87 21.47 -16.65
C GLY A 154 1.36 22.90 -16.83
N LYS A 155 0.40 23.16 -17.72
CA LYS A 155 0.07 24.53 -18.11
C LYS A 155 -1.41 24.88 -18.20
N SER A 156 -2.27 24.07 -17.58
CA SER A 156 -3.62 24.52 -17.19
C SER A 156 -3.60 25.77 -16.29
N GLN A 157 -2.43 26.19 -15.80
CA GLN A 157 -2.22 27.36 -14.95
C GLN A 157 -1.88 28.66 -15.71
N LEU A 158 -1.64 28.64 -17.03
CA LEU A 158 -1.23 29.85 -17.79
C LEU A 158 -2.11 30.25 -18.99
N GLY A 159 -3.20 29.51 -19.29
CA GLY A 159 -4.17 29.96 -20.30
C GLY A 159 -3.63 30.15 -21.72
N GLU A 160 -2.60 29.40 -22.11
CA GLU A 160 -2.05 29.46 -23.47
C GLU A 160 -2.73 28.45 -24.41
N GLN A 161 -3.05 28.90 -25.63
CA GLN A 161 -3.69 28.10 -26.67
C GLN A 161 -2.68 27.11 -27.30
N PRO A 162 -3.08 25.85 -27.60
CA PRO A 162 -2.18 24.87 -28.20
C PRO A 162 -1.71 25.30 -29.60
N PRO A 163 -0.48 24.94 -30.02
CA PRO A 163 0.03 25.28 -31.34
C PRO A 163 -0.78 24.59 -32.44
N PRO A 164 -0.97 25.22 -33.61
CA PRO A 164 -1.76 24.66 -34.69
C PRO A 164 -1.10 23.38 -35.23
N HIS A 165 -1.92 22.33 -35.37
CA HIS A 165 -1.53 21.09 -36.03
C HIS A 165 -1.15 21.40 -37.48
N GLN A 166 0.13 21.19 -37.85
CA GLN A 166 0.51 21.03 -39.25
C GLN A 166 -0.07 19.69 -39.74
N THR A 167 -1.19 19.77 -40.45
CA THR A 167 -1.62 18.71 -41.36
C THR A 167 -0.57 18.56 -42.45
N CYS A 168 0.13 17.42 -42.47
CA CYS A 168 0.84 16.95 -43.66
C CYS A 168 -0.17 16.77 -44.81
N LEU A 169 0.28 17.13 -46.01
CA LEU A 169 -0.45 17.15 -47.29
C LEU A 169 -1.21 15.86 -47.60
#